data_AF-A0A357D5Y7-F1
#
_entry.id   AF-A0A357D5Y7-F1
#
_cell.length_a   1.000
_cell.length_b   1.000
_cell.length_c   1.000
_cell.angle_alpha   90.00
_cell.angle_beta   90.00
_cell.angle_gamma   90.00
#
_symmetry.space_group_name_H-M   'P 1'
#
loop_
_entity.id
_entity.type
_entity.pdbx_description
1 polymer ?
#
loop_
_entity_poly.entity_id
_entity_poly.type
_entity_poly.pdbx_seq_one_letter_code
_entity_poly.pdbx_strand_id
1 'polypeptide(L)'
;MTIEIKGVIIASEDAWIYEWFGIEHTTPKTVRDKLKEAKGKDVEVEINSGGGDVYAGSEIYTALMGYKGKITVKIVGLAGSAAGVVAMAGRPTLISPTGQFMLHNVGVSGLRGDHRVLEHEADI
;
A
#
# COMPACT_ATOMS: atom_id res chain seq x y z
N MET A 1 -10.64 -11.16 10.88
CA MET A 1 -9.69 -10.22 11.50
C MET A 1 -9.54 -9.05 10.55
N THR A 2 -9.38 -7.82 11.04
CA THR A 2 -9.22 -6.64 10.18
C THR A 2 -7.78 -6.13 10.21
N ILE A 3 -7.22 -5.85 9.04
CA ILE A 3 -5.96 -5.14 8.86
C ILE A 3 -6.29 -3.78 8.27
N GLU A 4 -5.83 -2.72 8.90
CA GLU A 4 -6.02 -1.36 8.41
C GLU A 4 -4.80 -0.92 7.60
N ILE A 5 -5.05 -0.36 6.42
CA ILE A 5 -4.08 0.32 5.58
C ILE A 5 -4.51 1.77 5.50
N LYS A 6 -4.04 2.55 6.47
CA LYS A 6 -4.36 3.97 6.65
C LYS A 6 -3.10 4.82 6.62
N GLY A 7 -3.27 6.08 6.26
CA GLY A 7 -2.17 7.01 6.09
C GLY A 7 -1.25 6.63 4.92
N VAL A 8 0.02 7.04 5.01
CA VAL A 8 1.00 6.82 3.96
C VAL A 8 1.63 5.44 4.06
N ILE A 9 1.80 4.76 2.92
CA ILE A 9 2.54 3.49 2.85
C ILE A 9 4.03 3.80 2.82
N ILE A 10 4.81 3.24 3.74
CA ILE A 10 6.24 3.52 3.88
C ILE A 10 7.04 2.24 4.09
N ALA A 11 8.36 2.34 3.87
CA ALA A 11 9.30 1.28 4.21
C ALA A 11 9.29 1.01 5.73
N SER A 12 9.53 -0.23 6.14
CA SER A 12 9.39 -0.62 7.56
C SER A 12 10.46 -0.01 8.45
N GLU A 13 11.63 0.24 7.89
CA GLU A 13 12.78 0.91 8.50
C GLU A 13 12.54 2.39 8.79
N ASP A 14 11.60 3.03 8.09
CA ASP A 14 11.27 4.44 8.28
C ASP A 14 10.14 4.65 9.29
N ALA A 15 9.53 3.58 9.82
CA ALA A 15 8.39 3.69 10.75
C ALA A 15 8.68 4.62 11.95
N TRP A 16 9.89 4.53 12.51
CA TRP A 16 10.26 5.28 13.72
C TRP A 16 10.14 6.80 13.55
N ILE A 17 10.43 7.35 12.37
CA ILE A 17 10.37 8.80 12.15
C ILE A 17 8.91 9.26 11.99
N TYR A 18 8.06 8.45 11.34
CA TYR A 18 6.64 8.73 11.24
C TYR A 18 5.95 8.64 12.61
N GLU A 19 6.33 7.66 13.43
CA GLU A 19 5.90 7.55 14.82
C GLU A 19 6.31 8.77 15.64
N TRP A 20 7.56 9.24 15.50
CA TRP A 20 8.05 10.45 16.18
C TRP A 20 7.20 11.68 15.86
N PHE A 21 6.80 11.84 14.60
CA PHE A 21 5.96 12.95 14.16
C PHE A 21 4.46 12.73 14.35
N GLY A 22 4.03 11.56 14.84
CA GLY A 22 2.61 11.21 14.98
C GLY A 22 1.86 11.14 13.63
N ILE A 23 2.57 10.83 12.55
CA ILE A 23 1.99 10.71 11.21
C ILE A 23 1.45 9.29 11.02
N GLU A 24 0.18 9.19 10.66
CA GLU A 24 -0.46 7.91 10.35
C GLU A 24 0.20 7.26 9.14
N HIS A 25 0.55 5.99 9.27
CA HIS A 25 1.29 5.25 8.25
C HIS A 25 0.97 3.75 8.32
N THR A 26 1.31 3.04 7.24
CA THR A 26 1.26 1.59 7.17
C THR A 26 2.57 1.05 6.61
N THR A 27 3.07 -0.05 7.17
CA THR A 27 4.31 -0.69 6.70
C THR A 27 4.08 -2.15 6.28
N PRO A 28 4.93 -2.71 5.43
CA PRO A 28 4.91 -4.14 5.15
C PRO A 28 5.04 -5.02 6.39
N LYS A 29 5.87 -4.61 7.36
CA LYS A 29 6.05 -5.33 8.63
C LYS A 29 4.74 -5.40 9.42
N THR A 30 4.02 -4.29 9.59
CA THR A 30 2.77 -4.29 10.37
C THR A 30 1.72 -5.17 9.73
N VAL A 31 1.60 -5.15 8.40
CA VAL A 31 0.68 -6.04 7.67
C VAL A 31 1.08 -7.51 7.85
N ARG A 32 2.37 -7.86 7.67
CA ARG A 32 2.83 -9.25 7.85
C ARG A 32 2.59 -9.77 9.27
N ASP A 33 2.86 -8.96 10.28
CA ASP A 33 2.66 -9.38 11.66
C ASP A 33 1.18 -9.62 11.97
N LYS A 34 0.28 -8.77 11.45
CA LYS A 34 -1.16 -9.01 11.51
C LYS A 34 -1.56 -10.30 10.78
N LEU A 35 -1.05 -10.56 9.57
CA LEU A 35 -1.34 -11.81 8.86
C LEU A 35 -0.89 -13.05 9.64
N LYS A 36 0.25 -12.99 10.34
CA LYS A 36 0.68 -14.07 11.25
C LYS A 36 -0.30 -14.25 12.41
N GLU A 37 -0.77 -13.16 13.00
CA GLU A 37 -1.79 -13.18 14.07
C GLU A 37 -3.11 -13.83 13.61
N ALA A 38 -3.49 -13.65 12.34
CA ALA A 38 -4.68 -14.26 11.76
C ALA A 38 -4.61 -15.79 11.62
N LYS A 39 -3.41 -16.39 11.62
CA LYS A 39 -3.19 -17.84 11.62
C LYS A 39 -3.98 -18.61 10.54
N GLY A 40 -4.06 -18.05 9.33
CA GLY A 40 -4.76 -18.66 8.19
C GLY A 40 -6.28 -18.46 8.15
N LYS A 41 -6.87 -17.73 9.11
CA LYS A 41 -8.27 -17.31 9.06
C LYS A 41 -8.47 -16.20 8.03
N ASP A 42 -9.71 -16.02 7.59
CA ASP A 42 -10.07 -14.95 6.67
C ASP A 42 -9.77 -13.56 7.26
N VAL A 43 -9.30 -12.68 6.38
CA VAL A 43 -8.84 -11.33 6.71
C VAL A 43 -9.59 -10.32 5.87
N GLU A 44 -10.09 -9.29 6.54
CA GLU A 44 -10.58 -8.08 5.91
C GLU A 44 -9.46 -7.04 5.91
N VAL A 45 -9.22 -6.40 4.77
CA VAL A 45 -8.23 -5.33 4.63
C VAL A 45 -8.99 -4.04 4.35
N GLU A 46 -8.98 -3.13 5.31
CA GLU A 46 -9.64 -1.83 5.16
C GLU A 46 -8.64 -0.79 4.67
N ILE A 47 -8.93 -0.13 3.55
CA ILE A 47 -8.01 0.81 2.89
C ILE A 47 -8.59 2.22 2.89
N ASN A 48 -7.82 3.15 3.44
CA ASN A 48 -7.97 4.58 3.28
C ASN A 48 -6.58 5.24 3.22
N SER A 49 -5.95 5.11 2.05
CA SER A 49 -4.59 5.56 1.80
C SER A 49 -4.46 6.14 0.40
N GLY A 50 -3.75 7.27 0.31
CA GLY A 50 -3.33 7.84 -0.98
C GLY A 50 -2.19 7.09 -1.66
N GLY A 51 -1.62 6.08 -1.00
CA GLY A 51 -0.44 5.35 -1.46
C GLY A 51 0.81 5.76 -0.68
N GLY A 52 1.96 5.74 -1.36
CA GLY A 52 3.26 5.99 -0.77
C GLY A 52 4.35 5.24 -1.51
N ASP A 53 5.29 4.65 -0.76
CA ASP A 53 6.40 3.90 -1.33
C ASP A 53 5.93 2.69 -2.16
N VAL A 54 6.41 2.62 -3.40
CA VAL A 54 5.98 1.63 -4.39
C VAL A 54 6.47 0.22 -4.01
N TYR A 55 7.66 0.11 -3.44
CA TYR A 55 8.23 -1.18 -3.04
C TYR A 55 7.53 -1.75 -1.80
N ALA A 56 7.25 -0.91 -0.82
CA ALA A 56 6.43 -1.25 0.34
C ALA A 56 5.02 -1.68 -0.09
N GLY A 57 4.39 -0.95 -1.01
CA GLY A 57 3.11 -1.35 -1.60
C GLY A 57 3.16 -2.72 -2.28
N SER A 58 4.21 -2.98 -3.07
CA SER A 58 4.43 -4.27 -3.73
C SER A 58 4.64 -5.42 -2.73
N GLU A 59 5.39 -5.17 -1.65
CA GLU A 59 5.65 -6.17 -0.61
C GLU A 59 4.37 -6.52 0.16
N ILE A 60 3.54 -5.51 0.48
CA ILE A 60 2.22 -5.69 1.08
C ILE A 60 1.32 -6.51 0.16
N TYR A 61 1.23 -6.15 -1.13
CA TYR A 61 0.45 -6.89 -2.12
C TYR A 61 0.86 -8.37 -2.15
N THR A 62 2.16 -8.63 -2.22
CA THR A 62 2.71 -9.99 -2.27
C THR A 62 2.39 -10.77 -1.00
N ALA A 63 2.50 -10.14 0.18
CA ALA A 63 2.16 -10.78 1.45
C ALA A 63 0.67 -11.15 1.54
N LEU A 64 -0.23 -10.28 1.05
CA LEU A 64 -1.66 -10.56 1.00
C LEU A 64 -2.00 -11.68 0.01
N MET A 65 -1.38 -11.65 -1.18
CA MET A 65 -1.58 -12.67 -2.21
C MET A 65 -1.07 -14.06 -1.81
N GLY A 66 0.00 -14.12 -1.01
CA GLY A 66 0.56 -15.36 -0.48
C GLY A 66 -0.17 -15.91 0.75
N TYR A 67 -1.18 -15.21 1.26
CA TYR A 67 -1.88 -15.60 2.48
C TYR A 67 -2.92 -16.72 2.22
N LYS A 68 -2.98 -17.69 3.14
CA LYS A 68 -3.84 -18.89 2.99
C LYS A 68 -5.34 -18.59 3.12
N GLY A 69 -5.70 -17.67 4.03
CA GLY A 69 -7.09 -17.31 4.26
C GLY A 69 -7.63 -16.40 3.16
N LYS A 70 -8.95 -16.27 3.07
CA LYS A 70 -9.56 -15.36 2.10
C LYS A 70 -9.24 -13.92 2.48
N ILE A 71 -8.74 -13.13 1.52
CA ILE A 71 -8.57 -11.68 1.65
C ILE A 71 -9.79 -10.98 1.06
N THR A 72 -10.49 -10.19 1.88
CA THR A 72 -11.53 -9.28 1.41
C THR A 72 -11.06 -7.84 1.60
N VAL A 73 -10.84 -7.11 0.52
CA VAL A 73 -10.47 -5.69 0.60
C VAL A 73 -11.74 -4.84 0.69
N LYS A 74 -11.73 -3.82 1.54
CA LYS A 74 -12.77 -2.80 1.69
C LYS A 74 -12.15 -1.42 1.56
N ILE A 75 -12.45 -0.71 0.47
CA ILE A 75 -11.99 0.66 0.24
C ILE A 75 -13.04 1.59 0.83
N VAL A 76 -12.71 2.21 1.95
CA VAL A 76 -13.65 3.06 2.70
C VAL A 76 -13.51 4.54 2.36
N GLY A 77 -12.34 4.97 1.89
CA GLY A 77 -12.07 6.35 1.46
C GLY A 77 -11.32 6.37 0.12
N LEU A 78 -9.99 6.26 0.16
CA LEU A 78 -9.15 6.23 -1.03
C LEU A 78 -8.26 4.97 -1.05
N ALA A 79 -8.11 4.35 -2.21
CA ALA A 79 -7.02 3.44 -2.53
C ALA A 79 -6.29 4.00 -3.76
N GLY A 80 -5.34 4.90 -3.51
CA GLY A 80 -4.61 5.62 -4.55
C GLY A 80 -3.17 5.12 -4.72
N SER A 81 -2.65 5.18 -5.93
CA SER A 81 -1.23 4.88 -6.23
C SER A 81 -0.82 3.50 -5.68
N ALA A 82 0.24 3.41 -4.86
CA ALA A 82 0.68 2.16 -4.22
C ALA A 82 -0.44 1.43 -3.43
N ALA A 83 -1.37 2.17 -2.81
CA ALA A 83 -2.51 1.55 -2.11
C ALA A 83 -3.54 0.95 -3.09
N GLY A 84 -3.66 1.51 -4.29
CA GLY A 84 -4.43 0.94 -5.39
C GLY A 84 -3.88 -0.43 -5.83
N VAL A 85 -2.54 -0.56 -5.90
CA VAL A 85 -1.88 -1.85 -6.15
C VAL A 85 -2.20 -2.86 -5.05
N VAL A 86 -2.08 -2.46 -3.78
CA VAL A 86 -2.42 -3.32 -2.63
C VAL A 86 -3.88 -3.77 -2.67
N ALA A 87 -4.80 -2.87 -3.02
CA ALA A 87 -6.23 -3.17 -3.10
C ALA A 87 -6.57 -4.25 -4.13
N MET A 88 -5.70 -4.49 -5.12
CA MET A 88 -5.86 -5.57 -6.11
C MET A 88 -5.59 -6.98 -5.53
N ALA A 89 -5.07 -7.10 -4.31
CA ALA A 89 -4.92 -8.40 -3.65
C ALA A 89 -6.27 -8.97 -3.13
N GLY A 90 -7.32 -8.15 -3.06
CA GLY A 90 -8.63 -8.55 -2.56
C GLY A 90 -9.40 -9.50 -3.48
N ARG A 91 -10.03 -10.52 -2.89
CA ARG A 91 -10.90 -11.49 -3.58
C ARG A 91 -12.12 -11.81 -2.69
N PRO A 92 -13.13 -10.92 -2.60
CA PRO A 92 -13.36 -9.73 -3.44
C PRO A 92 -12.71 -8.44 -2.92
N THR A 93 -12.71 -7.43 -3.79
CA THR A 93 -12.48 -6.02 -3.43
C THR A 93 -13.81 -5.28 -3.47
N LEU A 94 -14.20 -4.70 -2.33
CA LEU A 94 -15.41 -3.93 -2.13
C LEU A 94 -15.05 -2.46 -1.97
N ILE A 95 -15.90 -1.56 -2.47
CA ILE A 95 -15.68 -0.11 -2.39
C ILE A 95 -16.94 0.57 -1.87
N SER A 96 -16.78 1.48 -0.92
CA SER A 96 -17.86 2.36 -0.46
C SER A 96 -18.38 3.21 -1.62
N PRO A 97 -19.66 3.64 -1.63
CA PRO A 97 -20.20 4.51 -2.68
C PRO A 97 -19.45 5.84 -2.86
N THR A 98 -18.82 6.33 -1.79
CA THR A 98 -17.97 7.53 -1.77
C THR A 98 -16.49 7.22 -1.93
N GLY A 99 -16.13 5.95 -2.06
CA GLY A 99 -14.76 5.49 -2.15
C GLY A 99 -14.15 5.78 -3.52
N GLN A 100 -12.83 5.93 -3.55
CA GLN A 100 -12.06 6.16 -4.77
C GLN A 100 -11.00 5.09 -4.95
N PHE A 101 -10.84 4.62 -6.18
CA PHE A 101 -9.77 3.73 -6.60
C PHE A 101 -8.97 4.43 -7.69
N MET A 102 -7.66 4.53 -7.53
CA MET A 102 -6.80 5.23 -8.46
C MET A 102 -5.49 4.47 -8.69
N LEU A 103 -5.15 4.30 -9.97
CA LEU A 103 -3.86 3.82 -10.45
C LEU A 103 -3.30 4.85 -11.43
N HIS A 104 -2.00 5.12 -11.35
CA HIS A 104 -1.24 5.92 -12.31
C HIS A 104 0.19 5.39 -12.39
N ASN A 105 0.91 5.69 -13.49
CA ASN A 105 2.34 5.36 -13.62
C ASN A 105 3.16 6.13 -12.58
N VAL A 106 4.29 5.57 -12.15
CA VAL A 106 5.21 6.27 -11.24
C VAL A 106 5.65 7.57 -11.90
N GLY A 107 5.68 8.65 -11.13
CA GLY A 107 6.12 9.96 -11.59
C GLY A 107 7.25 10.43 -10.70
N VAL A 108 8.32 10.93 -11.32
CA VAL A 108 9.42 11.59 -10.60
C VAL A 108 9.34 13.08 -10.88
N SER A 109 9.59 13.91 -9.87
CA SER A 109 9.62 15.36 -9.99
C SER A 109 10.91 15.94 -9.39
N GLY A 110 11.39 17.07 -9.92
CA GLY A 110 12.54 17.78 -9.35
C GLY A 110 13.92 17.17 -9.65
N LEU A 111 14.00 16.18 -10.56
CA LEU A 111 15.27 15.67 -11.05
C LEU A 111 16.08 16.81 -11.72
N ARG A 112 17.38 16.85 -11.42
CA ARG A 112 18.35 17.77 -12.04
C ARG A 112 19.61 16.97 -12.36
N GLY A 113 20.10 17.09 -13.59
CA GLY A 113 21.25 16.31 -14.04
C GLY A 113 21.47 16.45 -15.54
N ASP A 114 22.45 15.70 -16.05
CA ASP A 114 22.71 15.58 -17.48
C ASP A 114 21.52 14.91 -18.19
N HIS A 115 21.12 15.45 -19.34
CA HIS A 115 19.96 14.94 -20.10
C HIS A 115 20.05 13.44 -20.42
N ARG A 116 21.25 12.87 -20.64
CA ARG A 116 21.41 11.44 -20.97
C ARG A 116 21.12 10.52 -19.79
N VAL A 117 21.37 11.00 -18.58
CA VAL A 117 21.02 10.28 -17.35
C VAL A 117 19.52 10.38 -17.12
N LEU A 118 18.94 11.55 -17.37
CA LEU A 118 17.51 11.79 -17.18
C LEU A 118 16.62 11.18 -18.26
N GLU A 119 17.15 10.94 -19.46
CA GLU A 119 16.44 10.24 -20.55
C GLU A 119 16.11 8.81 -20.14
N HIS A 120 17.02 8.11 -19.46
CA HIS A 120 16.75 6.78 -18.90
C HIS A 120 15.59 6.80 -17.89
N GLU A 121 15.52 7.83 -17.05
CA GLU A 121 14.46 8.00 -16.04
C GLU A 121 13.10 8.41 -16.64
N ALA A 122 13.09 8.96 -17.86
CA ALA A 122 11.88 9.36 -18.57
C ALA A 122 11.23 8.20 -19.35
N ASP A 123 12.01 7.18 -19.70
CA ASP A 123 11.57 6.02 -20.48
C ASP A 123 11.01 4.86 -19.62
N ILE A 124 11.01 5.01 -18.29
CA ILE A 124 10.53 3.99 -17.32
C ILE A 124 9.17 4.31 -16.70
#